data_AF-A0A1W9MCW6-F1
#
_entry.id   AF-A0A1W9MCW6-F1
#
_cell.length_a   1.000
_cell.length_b   1.000
_cell.length_c   1.000
_cell.angle_alpha   90.00
_cell.angle_beta   90.00
_cell.angle_gamma   90.00
#
_symmetry.space_group_name_H-M   'P 1'
#
loop_
_entity.id
_entity.type
_entity.pdbx_description
1 polymer ?
#
loop_
_entity_poly.entity_id
_entity_poly.type
_entity_poly.pdbx_seq_one_letter_code
_entity_poly.pdbx_strand_id
1 'polypeptide(L)' 'AAEICGDGKDQNCDGTDTVCSSAGDIDYDRDGYTENQGDCNDYNYSIRPGAAEVCGDNIDQDCDGKDLVCS' A
#
# COMPACT_ATOMS: atom_id res chain seq x y z
N ALA A 1 12.06 16.67 -0.73
CA ALA A 1 11.55 15.74 0.30
C ALA A 1 12.02 14.33 -0.07
N ALA A 2 11.69 13.28 0.69
CA ALA A 2 11.84 11.93 0.16
C ALA A 2 10.87 11.78 -1.02
N GLU A 3 11.35 11.23 -2.13
CA GLU A 3 10.52 10.95 -3.29
C GLU A 3 9.54 9.82 -2.97
N ILE A 4 8.27 10.00 -3.32
CA ILE A 4 7.29 8.90 -3.35
C ILE A 4 7.12 8.57 -4.83
N CYS A 5 7.71 7.45 -5.24
CA CYS A 5 7.78 7.11 -6.66
C CYS A 5 6.39 6.75 -7.20
N GLY A 6 6.05 7.24 -8.40
CA GLY A 6 4.83 6.83 -9.12
C GLY A 6 3.52 7.46 -8.64
N ASP A 7 3.54 8.41 -7.71
CA ASP A 7 2.33 9.13 -7.29
C ASP A 7 1.93 10.28 -8.26
N GLY A 8 2.74 10.53 -9.29
CA GLY A 8 2.56 11.61 -10.25
C GLY A 8 2.96 13.00 -9.72
N LYS A 9 3.63 13.07 -8.57
CA LYS A 9 4.22 14.28 -8.02
C LYS A 9 5.73 14.11 -7.89
N ASP A 10 6.43 15.18 -8.15
CA ASP A 10 7.87 15.32 -7.91
C ASP A 10 8.04 16.03 -6.56
N GLN A 11 8.31 15.27 -5.49
CA GLN A 11 8.42 15.79 -4.11
C GLN A 11 9.84 16.24 -3.77
N ASN A 12 10.84 15.80 -4.53
CA ASN A 12 12.21 16.26 -4.37
C ASN A 12 12.53 17.48 -5.26
N CYS A 13 11.65 17.82 -6.19
CA CYS A 13 11.72 18.89 -7.18
C CYS A 13 12.92 18.78 -8.15
N ASP A 14 13.36 17.56 -8.50
CA ASP A 14 14.46 17.34 -9.44
C ASP A 14 14.03 17.31 -10.92
N GLY A 15 12.73 17.46 -11.18
CA GLY A 15 12.14 17.50 -12.51
C GLY A 15 11.75 16.13 -13.06
N THR A 16 11.85 15.08 -12.24
CA THR A 16 11.35 13.75 -12.57
C THR A 16 10.42 13.26 -11.45
N ASP A 17 9.35 12.56 -11.82
CA ASP A 17 8.73 11.62 -10.89
C ASP A 17 9.57 10.35 -11.03
N THR A 18 10.37 10.04 -10.00
CA THR A 18 11.24 8.87 -10.03
C THR A 18 10.42 7.65 -10.45
N VAL A 19 10.80 7.03 -11.56
CA VAL A 19 10.09 5.85 -12.07
C VAL A 19 10.45 4.66 -11.18
N CYS A 20 9.48 4.17 -10.40
CA CYS A 20 9.63 2.92 -9.65
C CYS A 20 10.02 1.82 -10.65
N SER A 21 11.25 1.33 -10.56
CA SER A 21 11.81 0.39 -11.55
C SER A 21 11.28 -1.03 -11.37
N SER A 22 10.47 -1.27 -10.33
CA SER A 22 9.79 -2.53 -10.01
C SER A 22 8.32 -2.27 -9.70
N ALA A 23 7.44 -3.17 -10.14
CA ALA A 23 6.00 -3.04 -9.91
C ALA A 23 5.64 -2.98 -8.42
N GLY A 24 6.34 -3.74 -7.56
CA GLY A 24 6.09 -3.75 -6.12
C GLY A 24 6.64 -2.54 -5.35
N ASP A 25 7.28 -1.59 -6.03
CA ASP A 25 7.68 -0.30 -5.46
C ASP A 25 6.67 0.82 -5.79
N ILE A 26 5.66 0.55 -6.63
CA ILE A 26 4.58 1.49 -6.94
C ILE A 26 3.50 1.33 -5.86
N ASP A 27 2.96 2.44 -5.37
CA ASP A 27 1.77 2.48 -4.52
C ASP A 27 0.56 2.80 -5.43
N TYR A 28 -0.13 1.76 -5.90
CA TYR A 28 -1.15 1.89 -6.96
C TYR A 28 -2.45 2.49 -6.43
N ASP A 29 -2.80 2.26 -5.17
CA ASP A 29 -4.03 2.74 -4.56
C ASP A 29 -3.86 3.98 -3.66
N ARG A 30 -2.61 4.36 -3.39
CA ARG A 30 -2.16 5.58 -2.71
C ARG A 30 -2.50 5.61 -1.23
N ASP A 31 -2.35 4.47 -0.56
CA ASP A 31 -2.56 4.37 0.88
C ASP A 31 -1.29 4.56 1.73
N GLY A 32 -0.14 4.69 1.07
CA GLY A 32 1.16 4.89 1.68
C GLY A 32 1.98 3.61 1.87
N TYR A 33 1.51 2.46 1.38
CA TYR A 33 2.23 1.20 1.33
C TYR A 33 2.35 0.70 -0.12
N THR A 34 3.39 -0.06 -0.39
CA THR A 34 3.57 -0.79 -1.65
C THR A 34 3.58 -2.30 -1.38
N GLU A 35 3.47 -3.13 -2.41
CA GLU A 35 3.61 -4.59 -2.24
C GLU A 35 4.91 -4.96 -1.48
N ASN A 36 6.04 -4.32 -1.79
CA ASN A 36 7.32 -4.56 -1.10
C ASN A 36 7.35 -4.08 0.35
N GLN A 37 6.44 -3.19 0.73
CA GLN A 37 6.28 -2.70 2.10
C GLN A 37 5.27 -3.53 2.91
N GLY A 38 4.69 -4.57 2.32
CA GLY A 38 3.78 -5.50 2.98
C GLY A 38 2.31 -5.28 2.65
N ASP A 39 1.99 -4.46 1.64
CA ASP A 39 0.62 -4.37 1.14
C ASP A 39 0.22 -5.69 0.44
N CYS A 40 -0.83 -6.32 0.97
CA CYS A 40 -1.40 -7.54 0.45
C CYS A 40 -2.43 -7.30 -0.67
N ASN A 41 -2.85 -6.05 -0.89
CA ASN A 41 -3.71 -5.63 -1.99
C ASN A 41 -3.51 -4.15 -2.38
N ASP A 42 -2.44 -3.91 -3.14
CA ASP A 42 -2.02 -2.61 -3.70
C ASP A 42 -3.03 -1.96 -4.68
N TYR A 43 -4.21 -2.54 -4.87
CA TYR A 43 -5.30 -1.95 -5.67
C TYR A 43 -6.50 -1.53 -4.80
N ASN A 44 -6.39 -1.59 -3.48
CA ASN A 44 -7.44 -1.24 -2.55
C ASN A 44 -6.90 -0.59 -1.28
N TYR A 45 -6.95 0.74 -1.26
CA TYR A 45 -6.46 1.58 -0.17
C TYR A 45 -7.01 1.25 1.23
N SER A 46 -8.06 0.44 1.35
CA SER A 46 -8.64 0.01 2.63
C SER A 46 -8.03 -1.31 3.16
N ILE A 47 -7.22 -2.00 2.38
CA ILE A 47 -6.53 -3.25 2.74
C ILE A 47 -5.05 -2.95 2.74
N ARG A 48 -4.44 -2.85 3.93
CA ARG A 48 -3.05 -2.40 4.10
C ARG A 48 -2.53 -2.73 5.48
N PRO A 49 -1.19 -2.74 5.70
CA PRO A 49 -0.60 -2.95 7.01
C PRO A 49 -1.27 -2.14 8.13
N GLY A 50 -1.90 -2.84 9.08
CA GLY A 50 -2.54 -2.23 10.24
C GLY A 50 -3.88 -1.55 9.98
N ALA A 51 -4.58 -1.85 8.88
CA ALA A 51 -5.97 -1.43 8.66
C ALA A 51 -6.92 -1.99 9.73
N ALA A 52 -8.17 -1.52 9.73
CA ALA A 52 -9.19 -2.05 10.63
C ALA A 52 -9.83 -3.30 10.02
N GLU A 53 -9.87 -4.37 10.81
CA GLU A 53 -10.43 -5.64 10.37
C GLU A 53 -11.96 -5.68 10.44
N VAL A 54 -12.59 -6.29 9.44
CA VAL A 54 -14.01 -6.68 9.49
C VAL A 54 -14.06 -8.16 9.86
N CYS A 55 -14.31 -8.43 11.14
CA CYS A 55 -14.15 -9.80 11.62
C CYS A 55 -15.06 -10.80 10.88
N GLY A 56 -14.47 -11.92 10.46
CA GLY A 56 -15.17 -13.08 9.91
C GLY A 56 -15.73 -12.89 8.50
N ASP A 57 -15.25 -11.89 7.76
CA ASP A 57 -15.57 -11.72 6.34
C ASP A 57 -14.63 -12.48 5.39
N ASN A 58 -13.59 -13.14 5.93
CA ASN A 58 -12.52 -13.87 5.23
C ASN A 58 -11.60 -12.97 4.39
N ILE A 59 -11.52 -11.68 4.70
CA ILE A 59 -10.57 -10.75 4.11
C ILE A 59 -9.60 -10.37 5.23
N ASP A 60 -8.31 -10.47 4.94
CA ASP A 60 -7.24 -9.92 5.78
C ASP A 60 -7.06 -8.46 5.37
N GLN A 61 -7.68 -7.52 6.09
CA GLN A 61 -7.61 -6.11 5.78
C GLN A 61 -6.33 -5.48 6.32
N ASP A 62 -5.77 -6.02 7.41
CA ASP A 62 -4.59 -5.46 8.05
C ASP A 62 -3.25 -6.03 7.57
N CYS A 63 -3.31 -6.97 6.62
CA CYS A 63 -2.20 -7.68 6.00
C CYS A 63 -1.30 -8.41 7.01
N ASP A 64 -1.85 -8.88 8.13
CA ASP A 64 -1.10 -9.61 9.17
C ASP A 64 -1.05 -11.14 8.95
N GLY A 65 -1.69 -11.62 7.88
CA GLY A 65 -1.69 -13.02 7.44
C GLY A 65 -2.90 -13.83 7.91
N LYS A 66 -3.92 -13.21 8.50
CA LYS A 66 -5.17 -13.85 8.93
C LYS A 66 -6.29 -12.81 9.04
N ASP A 67 -7.53 -13.26 8.82
CA ASP A 67 -8.75 -12.51 9.18
C ASP A 67 -9.03 -12.62 10.69
N LEU A 68 -9.47 -11.52 11.28
CA LEU A 68 -9.94 -11.40 12.66
C LEU A 68 -11.19 -12.26 12.87
N VAL A 69 -11.13 -13.18 13.82
CA VAL A 69 -12.30 -14.01 14.18
C VAL A 69 -13.20 -13.25 15.17
N CYS A 70 -14.49 -13.12 14.86
CA CYS A 70 -15.47 -12.61 15.83
C CYS A 70 -15.69 -13.65 16.96
N SER A 71 -15.55 -13.23 18.21
CA SER A 71 -15.81 -14.04 19.41
C SER A 71 -17.20 -13.86 19.99
#